data_AF-A0A2Z7AFP1-F1
#
_entry.id   AF-A0A2Z7AFP1-F1
#
_cell.length_a   1.000
_cell.length_b   1.000
_cell.length_c   1.000
_cell.angle_alpha   90.00
_cell.angle_beta   90.00
_cell.angle_gamma   90.00
#
_symmetry.space_group_name_H-M   'P 1'
#
loop_
_entity.id
_entity.type
_entity.pdbx_description
1 polymer ?
#
loop_
_entity_poly.entity_id
_entity_poly.type
_entity_poly.pdbx_seq_one_letter_code
_entity_poly.pdbx_strand_id
1 'polypeptide(L)'
;MADQTSDDEVFDFSNIEFTREDLVHALNNIVHEYKTLSHTFEEIKAENASLKNRSAESSSDELEDTDSLKTELSKLIIENELLRSESSELKAELKS
;
A
#
# COMPACT_ATOMS: atom_id res chain seq x y z
N MET A 1 -46.47 4.53 -45.27
CA MET A 1 -45.01 4.62 -45.03
C MET A 1 -44.85 5.67 -43.96
N ALA A 2 -44.41 5.29 -42.76
CA ALA A 2 -44.25 6.22 -41.65
C ALA A 2 -42.87 6.86 -41.79
N ASP A 3 -42.85 8.15 -42.11
CA ASP A 3 -41.64 8.96 -42.06
C ASP A 3 -41.39 9.28 -40.58
N GLN A 4 -40.58 8.44 -39.92
CA GLN A 4 -40.02 8.78 -38.62
C GLN A 4 -38.99 9.88 -38.86
N THR A 5 -39.43 11.13 -38.84
CA THR A 5 -38.53 12.24 -38.52
C THR A 5 -38.11 12.02 -37.08
N SER A 6 -36.96 11.36 -36.90
CA SER A 6 -36.27 11.32 -35.62
C SER A 6 -36.15 12.77 -35.18
N ASP A 7 -36.89 13.10 -34.12
CA ASP A 7 -36.71 14.28 -33.31
C ASP A 7 -35.27 14.21 -32.79
N ASP A 8 -34.35 14.65 -33.66
CA ASP A 8 -32.98 14.97 -33.31
C ASP A 8 -33.15 16.16 -32.38
N GLU A 9 -33.27 15.88 -31.09
CA GLU A 9 -33.21 16.87 -30.02
C GLU A 9 -31.83 17.53 -30.11
N VAL A 10 -31.68 18.40 -31.10
CA VAL A 10 -30.54 19.29 -31.26
C VAL A 10 -30.58 20.15 -30.02
N PHE A 11 -29.58 19.97 -29.16
CA PHE A 11 -29.39 20.77 -27.96
C PHE A 11 -29.54 22.25 -28.33
N ASP A 12 -30.67 22.85 -27.94
CA ASP A 12 -30.99 24.22 -28.30
C ASP A 12 -30.17 25.18 -27.43
N PHE A 13 -29.02 25.61 -27.99
CA PHE A 13 -28.14 26.58 -27.35
C PHE A 13 -28.76 27.97 -27.19
N SER A 14 -29.97 28.22 -27.71
CA SER A 14 -30.55 29.56 -27.73
C SER A 14 -31.11 30.05 -26.39
N ASN A 15 -31.13 29.21 -25.33
CA ASN A 15 -31.66 29.55 -24.00
C ASN A 15 -30.60 29.65 -22.88
N ILE A 16 -29.31 29.57 -23.20
CA ILE A 16 -28.22 29.74 -22.23
C ILE A 16 -27.40 30.97 -22.64
N GLU A 17 -27.34 31.97 -21.76
CA GLU A 17 -26.54 33.19 -21.94
C GLU A 17 -25.05 32.86 -21.79
N PHE A 18 -24.48 32.23 -22.81
CA PHE A 18 -23.09 31.81 -22.80
C PHE A 18 -22.45 32.15 -24.13
N THR A 19 -21.35 32.87 -24.08
CA THR A 19 -20.60 33.20 -25.28
C THR A 19 -19.84 31.94 -25.75
N ARG A 20 -19.51 31.92 -27.04
CA ARG A 20 -18.63 30.87 -27.59
C ARG A 20 -17.30 30.83 -26.83
N GLU A 21 -16.82 32.01 -26.43
CA GLU A 21 -15.60 32.21 -25.64
C GLU A 21 -15.69 31.53 -24.28
N ASP A 22 -16.84 31.65 -23.60
CA ASP A 22 -17.04 31.01 -22.30
C ASP A 22 -16.99 29.47 -22.43
N LEU A 23 -17.49 28.91 -23.54
CA LEU A 23 -17.46 27.47 -23.80
C LEU A 23 -16.05 26.96 -24.04
N VAL A 24 -15.30 27.68 -24.84
CA VAL A 24 -13.89 27.37 -25.08
C VAL A 24 -13.09 27.46 -23.78
N HIS A 25 -13.39 28.45 -22.93
CA HIS A 25 -12.73 28.58 -21.62
C HIS A 25 -13.07 27.41 -20.69
N ALA A 26 -14.35 27.05 -20.55
CA ALA A 26 -14.78 25.93 -19.72
C ALA A 26 -14.16 24.60 -20.18
N LEU A 27 -14.12 24.35 -21.49
CA LEU A 27 -13.48 23.16 -22.06
C LEU A 27 -11.98 23.13 -21.77
N ASN A 28 -11.28 24.25 -21.94
CA ASN A 28 -9.86 24.33 -21.63
C ASN A 28 -9.56 24.08 -20.15
N ASN A 29 -10.40 24.61 -19.25
CA ASN A 29 -10.26 24.38 -17.82
C ASN A 29 -10.43 22.90 -17.47
N ILE A 30 -11.48 22.24 -18.00
CA ILE A 30 -11.71 20.80 -17.77
C ILE A 30 -10.53 19.96 -18.29
N VAL A 31 -10.00 20.29 -19.48
CA VAL A 31 -8.83 19.61 -20.04
C VAL A 31 -7.59 19.81 -19.16
N HIS A 32 -7.41 21.01 -18.61
CA HIS A 32 -6.30 21.30 -17.71
C HIS A 32 -6.43 20.55 -16.37
N GLU A 33 -7.61 20.57 -15.76
CA GLU A 33 -7.89 19.84 -14.53
C GLU A 33 -7.71 18.34 -14.71
N TYR A 34 -8.20 17.78 -15.81
CA TYR A 34 -8.01 16.36 -16.12
C TYR A 34 -6.53 15.99 -16.26
N LYS A 35 -5.73 16.84 -16.92
CA LYS A 35 -4.27 16.62 -17.03
C LYS A 35 -3.59 16.62 -15.67
N THR A 36 -3.94 17.59 -14.81
CA THR A 36 -3.43 17.67 -13.44
C THR A 36 -3.83 16.44 -12.63
N LEU A 37 -5.10 16.02 -12.71
CA LEU A 37 -5.61 14.84 -12.01
C LEU A 37 -4.95 13.54 -12.53
N SER A 38 -4.73 13.43 -13.84
CA SER A 38 -4.03 12.29 -14.42
C SER A 38 -2.58 12.21 -13.97
N HIS A 39 -1.91 13.35 -13.81
CA HIS A 39 -0.54 13.40 -13.31
C HIS A 39 -0.47 12.95 -11.85
N THR A 40 -1.32 13.52 -10.98
CA THR A 40 -1.35 13.15 -9.56
C THR A 40 -1.73 11.69 -9.35
N PHE A 41 -2.60 11.13 -10.21
CA PHE A 41 -2.93 9.71 -10.17
C PHE A 41 -1.71 8.81 -10.42
N GLU A 42 -0.88 9.12 -11.41
CA GLU A 42 0.34 8.34 -11.69
C GLU A 42 1.39 8.52 -10.57
N GLU A 43 1.51 9.71 -9.98
CA GLU A 43 2.35 9.93 -8.78
C GLU A 43 1.92 9.05 -7.61
N ILE A 44 0.61 9.05 -7.28
CA ILE A 44 0.04 8.23 -6.20
C ILE A 44 0.26 6.74 -6.47
N LYS A 45 0.15 6.31 -7.74
CA LYS A 45 0.41 4.92 -8.13
C LYS A 45 1.87 4.53 -7.91
N ALA A 46 2.80 5.41 -8.27
CA ALA A 46 4.23 5.21 -8.04
C ALA A 46 4.56 5.17 -6.54
N GLU A 47 3.98 6.07 -5.75
CA GLU A 47 4.16 6.11 -4.30
C GLU A 47 3.59 4.84 -3.63
N ASN A 48 2.40 4.41 -4.01
CA ASN A 48 1.80 3.16 -3.50
C ASN A 48 2.66 1.93 -3.80
N ALA A 49 3.23 1.84 -5.00
CA ALA A 49 4.14 0.76 -5.34
C ALA A 49 5.40 0.79 -4.45
N SER A 50 5.97 1.98 -4.23
CA SER A 50 7.12 2.18 -3.33
C SER A 50 6.80 1.78 -1.88
N LEU A 51 5.66 2.22 -1.34
CA LEU A 51 5.23 1.88 0.02
C LEU A 51 5.00 0.37 0.19
N LYS A 52 4.42 -0.29 -0.82
CA LYS A 52 4.21 -1.74 -0.78
C LYS A 52 5.53 -2.51 -0.75
N ASN A 53 6.54 -2.05 -1.50
CA ASN A 53 7.87 -2.64 -1.47
C ASN A 53 8.53 -2.45 -0.10
N ARG A 54 8.49 -1.24 0.46
CA ARG A 54 9.01 -0.95 1.80
C ARG A 54 8.32 -1.77 2.89
N SER A 55 7.00 -1.98 2.76
CA SER A 55 6.23 -2.81 3.68
C SER A 55 6.63 -4.28 3.59
N ALA A 56 6.82 -4.80 2.37
CA ALA A 56 7.28 -6.16 2.15
C ALA A 56 8.72 -6.37 2.66
N GLU A 57 9.64 -5.45 2.37
CA GLU A 57 11.02 -5.45 2.85
C GLU A 57 11.08 -5.43 4.38
N SER A 58 10.38 -4.47 5.01
CA SER A 58 10.31 -4.37 6.48
C SER A 58 9.76 -5.63 7.13
N SER A 59 8.78 -6.29 6.52
CA SER A 59 8.21 -7.53 7.08
C SER A 59 9.14 -8.74 6.93
N SER A 60 10.02 -8.73 5.93
CA SER A 60 10.96 -9.82 5.69
C SER A 60 12.09 -9.81 6.70
N ASP A 61 12.67 -8.63 6.97
CA ASP A 61 13.80 -8.48 7.88
C ASP A 61 13.38 -8.81 9.34
N GLU A 62 12.18 -8.39 9.76
CA GLU A 62 11.67 -8.68 11.11
C GLU A 62 11.39 -10.18 11.35
N LEU A 63 11.00 -10.92 10.31
CA LEU A 63 10.74 -12.36 10.40
C LEU A 63 12.05 -13.15 10.57
N GLU A 64 13.10 -12.79 9.82
CA GLU A 64 14.42 -13.43 9.92
C GLU A 64 15.04 -13.21 11.30
N ASP A 65 14.94 -11.99 11.83
CA ASP A 65 15.41 -11.66 13.19
C ASP A 65 14.66 -12.47 14.27
N THR A 66 13.34 -12.65 14.11
CA THR A 66 12.53 -13.42 15.06
C THR A 66 12.92 -14.90 15.08
N ASP A 67 13.14 -15.51 13.91
CA ASP A 67 13.56 -16.91 13.81
C ASP A 67 14.99 -17.13 14.35
N SER A 68 15.88 -16.16 14.14
CA SER A 68 17.22 -16.14 14.73
C SER A 68 17.16 -16.12 16.27
N LEU A 69 16.40 -15.19 16.85
CA LEU A 69 16.20 -15.08 18.29
C LEU A 69 15.59 -16.34 18.91
N LYS A 70 14.61 -16.96 18.22
CA LYS A 70 13.99 -18.21 18.68
C LYS A 70 14.99 -19.38 18.71
N THR A 71 15.89 -19.42 17.73
CA THR A 71 16.96 -20.41 17.68
C THR A 71 17.97 -20.21 18.80
N GLU A 72 18.38 -18.97 19.05
CA GLU A 72 19.30 -18.63 20.14
C GLU A 72 18.69 -18.92 21.53
N LEU A 73 17.42 -18.60 21.73
CA LEU A 73 16.68 -18.93 22.95
C LEU A 73 16.63 -20.45 23.20
N SER A 74 16.39 -21.24 22.16
CA SER A 74 16.37 -22.71 22.26
C SER A 74 17.73 -23.28 22.68
N LYS A 75 18.84 -22.70 22.19
CA LYS A 75 20.20 -23.08 22.60
C LYS A 75 20.44 -22.77 24.08
N LEU A 76 20.07 -21.57 24.53
CA LEU A 76 20.22 -21.15 25.92
C LEU A 76 19.40 -22.01 26.89
N ILE A 77 18.20 -22.44 26.49
CA ILE A 77 17.38 -23.36 27.31
C ILE A 77 18.12 -24.67 27.54
N ILE A 78 18.66 -25.28 26.48
CA ILE A 78 19.41 -26.54 26.56
C ILE A 78 20.66 -26.39 27.43
N GLU A 79 21.41 -25.31 27.24
CA GLU A 79 22.61 -25.03 28.03
C GLU A 79 22.26 -24.81 29.52
N ASN A 80 21.18 -24.09 29.81
CA ASN A 80 20.72 -23.88 31.19
C ASN A 80 20.29 -25.18 31.86
N GLU A 81 19.57 -26.05 31.15
CA GLU A 81 19.18 -27.37 31.65
C GLU A 81 20.40 -28.24 31.96
N LEU A 82 21.42 -28.23 31.09
CA LEU A 82 22.67 -28.94 31.31
C LEU A 82 23.39 -28.42 32.57
N LEU A 83 23.58 -27.11 32.68
CA LEU A 83 24.24 -26.49 33.84
C LEU A 83 23.48 -26.77 35.15
N ARG A 84 22.15 -26.79 35.11
CA ARG A 84 21.34 -27.16 36.29
C ARG A 84 21.56 -28.61 36.70
N SER A 85 21.72 -29.52 35.75
CA SER A 85 22.00 -30.93 36.03
C SER A 85 23.39 -31.12 36.64
N GLU A 86 24.42 -30.52 36.04
CA GLU A 86 25.80 -30.55 36.53
C GLU A 86 25.92 -29.92 37.93
N SER A 87 25.27 -28.78 38.14
CA SER A 87 25.23 -28.13 39.46
C SER A 87 24.54 -29.01 40.52
N SER A 88 23.52 -29.76 40.13
CA SER A 88 22.83 -30.69 41.03
C SER A 88 23.71 -31.89 41.40
N GLU A 89 24.47 -32.42 40.45
CA GLU A 89 25.43 -33.51 40.65
C GLU A 89 26.57 -33.09 41.60
N LEU A 90 27.22 -31.95 41.32
CA LEU A 90 28.26 -31.39 42.19
C LEU A 90 27.77 -31.15 43.62
N LYS A 91 26.52 -30.67 43.77
CA LYS A 91 25.92 -30.45 45.09
C LYS A 91 25.64 -31.76 45.83
N ALA A 92 25.39 -32.85 45.12
CA ALA A 92 25.22 -34.17 45.71
C ALA A 92 26.57 -34.75 46.16
N GLU A 93 27.62 -34.63 45.34
CA GLU A 93 28.98 -35.06 45.68
C GLU A 93 29.53 -34.34 46.92
N LEU A 94 29.32 -33.02 47.03
CA LEU A 94 29.79 -32.23 48.18
C LEU A 94 29.08 -32.63 49.49
N LYS A 95 27.92 -33.27 49.41
CA LYS A 95 27.16 -33.77 50.57
C LYS A 95 27.42 -35.24 50.89
N SER A 96 28.18 -35.95 50.04
CA SER A 96 28.62 -37.33 50.26
C SER A 96 29.86 -37.39 51.14
#